data_AF-A0A7Y5LXE9-F1
#
_entry.id   AF-A0A7Y5LXE9-F1
#
_cell.length_a   1.000
_cell.length_b   1.000
_cell.length_c   1.000
_cell.angle_alpha   90.00
_cell.angle_beta   90.00
_cell.angle_gamma   90.00
#
_symmetry.space_group_name_H-M   'P 1'
#
loop_
_entity.id
_entity.type
_entity.pdbx_description
1 polymer ?
#
loop_
_entity_poly.entity_id
_entity_poly.type
_entity_poly.pdbx_seq_one_letter_code
_entity_poly.pdbx_strand_id
1 'polypeptide(L)'
;MESGPLSGDEFGDFASKVVLYLNVTSHVKTDADQDLLGAKGGSGFPYLVFLAADGKILAKHNYPRPRTADGFGETLEEAEAAVALRAKAAGGDADAVREVFGQDLEYGNLTAKEATAAVAGMKNLAAEDKARYDGLIANLEFREIMAGINKKAEELGDALTPDAIKGLQADAGKQFIAMWTAKRIPSGEQERRTFYVFLGIGGEAEKDSAALEASIEEMKTWPSNPNLAKRIAEAEAALKALGTK
;
A
#
# COMPACT_ATOMS: atom_id res chain seq x y z
N MET A 1 6.33 0.62 29.91
CA MET A 1 6.21 1.69 28.92
C MET A 1 7.45 2.54 29.04
N GLU A 2 8.24 2.65 27.98
CA GLU A 2 9.41 3.52 27.97
C GLU A 2 9.00 4.96 28.29
N SER A 3 9.84 5.70 29.04
CA SER A 3 9.70 7.13 29.29
C SER A 3 10.01 7.92 28.01
N GLY A 4 9.15 7.76 27.02
CA GLY A 4 9.30 8.31 25.68
C GLY A 4 8.59 9.66 25.49
N PRO A 5 8.45 10.11 24.25
CA PRO A 5 7.80 11.39 23.90
C PRO A 5 6.31 11.47 24.28
N LEU A 6 5.74 10.39 24.84
CA LEU A 6 4.35 10.30 25.29
C LEU A 6 4.20 10.54 26.81
N SER A 7 5.30 10.75 27.54
CA SER A 7 5.30 10.90 29.01
C SER A 7 5.77 12.27 29.51
N GLY A 8 6.17 13.18 28.63
CA GLY A 8 6.58 14.54 28.99
C GLY A 8 5.40 15.51 29.14
N ASP A 9 5.59 16.61 29.84
CA ASP A 9 4.55 17.66 30.04
C ASP A 9 4.12 18.26 28.69
N GLU A 10 5.07 18.40 27.76
CA GLU A 10 4.82 18.86 26.39
C GLU A 10 3.85 17.96 25.61
N PHE A 11 3.82 16.67 25.93
CA PHE A 11 2.84 15.76 25.34
C PHE A 11 1.45 15.99 25.93
N GLY A 12 1.35 16.36 27.21
CA GLY A 12 0.08 16.75 27.84
C GLY A 12 -0.57 17.94 27.13
N ASP A 13 0.23 18.95 26.81
CA ASP A 13 -0.23 20.12 26.05
C ASP A 13 -0.71 19.74 24.64
N PHE A 14 0.05 18.89 23.93
CA PHE A 14 -0.38 18.35 22.63
C PHE A 14 -1.67 17.52 22.75
N ALA A 15 -1.73 16.60 23.70
CA ALA A 15 -2.84 15.67 23.90
C ALA A 15 -4.18 16.39 24.17
N SER A 16 -4.14 17.60 24.75
CA SER A 16 -5.34 18.41 24.97
C SER A 16 -6.04 18.87 23.67
N LYS A 17 -5.34 18.80 22.52
CA LYS A 17 -5.84 19.26 21.21
C LYS A 17 -6.44 18.14 20.38
N VAL A 18 -6.30 16.88 20.79
CA VAL A 18 -6.66 15.70 20.00
C VAL A 18 -7.38 14.67 20.86
N VAL A 19 -8.09 13.75 20.21
CA VAL A 19 -8.58 12.53 20.87
C VAL A 19 -7.53 11.44 20.66
N LEU A 20 -6.85 11.06 21.74
CA LEU A 20 -5.87 9.98 21.69
C LEU A 20 -6.57 8.62 21.62
N TYR A 21 -6.14 7.80 20.68
CA TYR A 21 -6.57 6.41 20.54
C TYR A 21 -5.34 5.53 20.33
N LEU A 22 -5.22 4.48 21.15
CA LEU A 22 -4.14 3.50 21.07
C LEU A 22 -4.73 2.15 20.62
N ASN A 23 -4.32 1.71 19.43
CA ASN A 23 -4.57 0.35 18.99
C ASN A 23 -3.44 -0.56 19.47
N VAL A 24 -3.81 -1.69 20.08
CA VAL A 24 -2.89 -2.78 20.41
C VAL A 24 -3.29 -3.99 19.58
N THR A 25 -2.45 -4.36 18.61
CA THR A 25 -2.60 -5.60 17.84
C THR A 25 -2.24 -6.80 18.73
N SER A 26 -3.25 -7.35 19.41
CA SER A 26 -3.16 -8.49 20.32
C SER A 26 -3.16 -9.86 19.61
N HIS A 27 -3.54 -9.89 18.32
CA HIS A 27 -3.81 -11.09 17.52
C HIS A 27 -4.98 -11.95 18.02
N VAL A 28 -5.83 -11.43 18.91
CA VAL A 28 -7.06 -12.08 19.34
C VAL A 28 -8.17 -11.81 18.32
N LYS A 29 -8.49 -12.78 17.46
CA LYS A 29 -9.42 -12.63 16.32
C LYS A 29 -10.81 -12.04 16.64
N THR A 30 -11.24 -12.09 17.90
CA THR A 30 -12.54 -11.55 18.35
C THR A 30 -12.49 -10.08 18.74
N ASP A 31 -11.31 -9.49 18.90
CA ASP A 31 -11.16 -8.08 19.23
C ASP A 31 -11.46 -7.22 17.99
N ALA A 32 -12.34 -6.24 18.14
CA ALA A 32 -12.90 -5.49 17.01
C ALA A 32 -11.88 -4.75 16.14
N ASP A 33 -10.74 -4.34 16.73
CA ASP A 33 -9.75 -3.47 16.09
C ASP A 33 -8.41 -4.17 15.81
N GLN A 34 -8.34 -5.50 15.81
CA GLN A 34 -7.06 -6.20 15.58
C GLN A 34 -6.41 -5.86 14.25
N ASP A 35 -7.23 -5.72 13.21
CA ASP A 35 -6.76 -5.49 11.85
C ASP A 35 -6.59 -4.00 11.53
N LEU A 36 -6.80 -3.12 12.52
CA LEU A 36 -6.83 -1.67 12.29
C LEU A 36 -5.52 -1.14 11.72
N LEU A 37 -4.37 -1.68 12.15
CA LEU A 37 -3.05 -1.32 11.59
C LEU A 37 -3.03 -1.55 10.08
N GLY A 38 -3.39 -2.74 9.63
CA GLY A 38 -3.44 -3.10 8.21
C GLY A 38 -4.51 -2.33 7.45
N ALA A 39 -5.69 -2.16 8.06
CA ALA A 39 -6.80 -1.40 7.49
C ALA A 39 -6.47 0.09 7.28
N LYS A 40 -5.52 0.64 8.03
CA LYS A 40 -4.99 2.00 7.83
C LYS A 40 -3.68 2.04 7.03
N GLY A 41 -3.24 0.91 6.48
CA GLY A 41 -2.06 0.81 5.63
C GLY A 41 -0.73 0.92 6.39
N GLY A 42 -0.73 0.62 7.69
CA GLY A 42 0.49 0.47 8.48
C GLY A 42 1.07 -0.94 8.35
N SER A 43 2.40 -1.04 8.42
CA SER A 43 3.14 -2.31 8.28
C SER A 43 4.18 -2.55 9.38
N GLY A 44 4.20 -1.71 10.42
CA GLY A 44 5.16 -1.79 11.51
C GLY A 44 4.81 -0.84 12.65
N PHE A 45 5.50 -1.01 13.78
CA PHE A 45 5.23 -0.26 15.00
C PHE A 45 6.36 0.71 15.36
N PRO A 46 6.03 1.87 15.95
CA PRO A 46 4.69 2.46 16.05
C PRO A 46 4.23 3.02 14.69
N TYR A 47 2.93 2.87 14.40
CA TYR A 47 2.25 3.53 13.29
C TYR A 47 1.36 4.64 13.84
N LEU A 48 1.55 5.86 13.34
CA LEU A 48 0.92 7.06 13.88
C LEU A 48 0.23 7.82 12.74
N VAL A 49 -1.08 7.99 12.86
CA VAL A 49 -1.90 8.68 11.87
C VAL A 49 -2.95 9.54 12.56
N PHE A 50 -3.34 10.62 11.88
CA PHE A 50 -4.42 11.48 12.28
C PHE A 50 -5.64 11.14 11.45
N LEU A 51 -6.77 10.88 12.11
CA LEU A 51 -8.00 10.45 11.46
C LEU A 51 -9.06 11.54 11.54
N ALA A 52 -9.85 11.66 10.49
CA ALA A 52 -11.12 12.37 10.51
C ALA A 52 -12.18 11.55 11.27
N ALA A 53 -13.30 12.19 11.61
CA ALA A 53 -14.40 11.54 12.33
C ALA A 53 -15.04 10.37 11.56
N ASP A 54 -14.92 10.33 10.24
CA ASP A 54 -15.36 9.22 9.37
C ASP A 54 -14.31 8.09 9.25
N GLY A 55 -13.19 8.21 9.96
CA GLY A 55 -12.10 7.24 9.96
C GLY A 55 -11.13 7.39 8.79
N LYS A 56 -11.27 8.37 7.89
CA LYS A 56 -10.28 8.62 6.83
C LYS A 56 -9.00 9.20 7.43
N ILE A 57 -7.86 8.82 6.86
CA ILE A 57 -6.56 9.40 7.23
C ILE A 57 -6.47 10.82 6.68
N LEU A 58 -6.13 11.76 7.57
CA LEU A 58 -5.88 13.17 7.28
C LEU A 58 -4.38 13.45 7.11
N ALA A 59 -3.54 12.80 7.92
CA ALA A 59 -2.09 12.92 7.87
C ALA A 59 -1.41 11.67 8.44
N LYS A 60 -0.20 11.36 7.98
CA LYS A 60 0.63 10.26 8.48
C LYS A 60 1.90 10.82 9.13
N HIS A 61 2.19 10.41 10.36
CA HIS A 61 3.44 10.81 11.03
C HIS A 61 4.56 9.84 10.63
N ASN A 62 5.40 10.27 9.68
CA ASN A 62 6.45 9.44 9.06
C ASN A 62 7.83 10.09 9.15
N TYR A 63 8.88 9.29 8.99
CA TYR A 63 10.26 9.77 8.82
C TYR A 63 10.33 10.77 7.65
N PRO A 64 11.13 11.86 7.74
CA PRO A 64 12.12 12.19 8.76
C PRO A 64 11.60 12.90 10.00
N ARG A 65 10.28 13.07 10.16
CA ARG A 65 9.71 13.82 11.28
C ARG A 65 10.05 13.14 12.62
N PRO A 66 10.59 13.87 13.62
CA PRO A 66 10.94 13.30 14.89
C PRO A 66 9.69 12.91 15.69
N ARG A 67 9.79 11.84 16.48
CA ARG A 67 8.75 11.42 17.41
C ARG A 67 8.86 12.21 18.70
N THR A 68 8.41 13.46 18.67
CA THR A 68 8.37 14.41 19.79
C THR A 68 7.01 15.12 19.78
N ALA A 69 6.64 15.78 20.89
CA ALA A 69 5.40 16.58 20.93
C ALA A 69 5.34 17.61 19.80
N ASP A 70 6.47 18.28 19.51
CA ASP A 70 6.58 19.22 18.38
C ASP A 70 6.34 18.53 17.03
N GLY A 71 6.96 17.36 16.80
CA GLY A 71 6.71 16.58 15.58
C GLY A 71 5.27 16.07 15.48
N PHE A 72 4.60 15.77 16.59
CA PHE A 72 3.17 15.49 16.57
C PHE A 72 2.36 16.74 16.23
N GLY A 73 2.77 17.91 16.75
CA GLY A 73 2.21 19.22 16.41
C GLY A 73 2.27 19.52 14.91
N GLU A 74 3.42 19.33 14.26
CA GLU A 74 3.53 19.50 12.80
C GLU A 74 2.59 18.58 12.01
N THR A 75 2.36 17.37 12.52
CA THR A 75 1.42 16.43 11.87
C THR A 75 -0.03 16.84 12.09
N LEU A 76 -0.34 17.44 13.24
CA LEU A 76 -1.65 18.02 13.51
C LEU A 76 -1.93 19.20 12.57
N GLU A 77 -0.96 20.09 12.35
CA GLU A 77 -1.11 21.19 11.40
C GLU A 77 -1.39 20.68 9.97
N GLU A 78 -0.72 19.61 9.54
CA GLU A 78 -0.98 18.92 8.27
C GLU A 78 -2.41 18.35 8.22
N ALA A 79 -2.88 17.74 9.31
CA ALA A 79 -4.23 17.21 9.41
C ALA A 79 -5.29 18.33 9.37
N GLU A 80 -5.06 19.46 10.05
CA GLU A 80 -5.93 20.64 10.00
C GLU A 80 -5.98 21.26 8.61
N ALA A 81 -4.85 21.32 7.90
CA ALA A 81 -4.79 21.75 6.51
C ALA A 81 -5.63 20.81 5.60
N ALA A 82 -5.57 19.49 5.82
CA ALA A 82 -6.39 18.53 5.09
C ALA A 82 -7.89 18.72 5.37
N VAL A 83 -8.29 19.05 6.60
CA VAL A 83 -9.69 19.39 6.92
C VAL A 83 -10.14 20.64 6.15
N ALA A 84 -9.33 21.70 6.15
CA ALA A 84 -9.64 22.93 5.42
C ALA A 84 -9.72 22.69 3.91
N LEU A 85 -8.83 21.86 3.36
CA LEU A 85 -8.85 21.47 1.95
C LEU A 85 -10.12 20.69 1.59
N ARG A 86 -10.55 19.73 2.43
CA ARG A 86 -11.81 19.01 2.23
C ARG A 86 -13.02 19.92 2.30
N ALA A 87 -13.01 20.93 3.17
CA ALA A 87 -14.09 21.93 3.22
C ALA A 87 -14.18 22.72 1.91
N LYS A 88 -13.05 23.13 1.31
CA LYS A 88 -13.01 23.78 -0.01
C LYS A 88 -13.52 22.85 -1.11
N ALA A 89 -13.07 21.59 -1.12
CA ALA A 89 -13.51 20.59 -2.08
C ALA A 89 -15.03 20.35 -2.01
N ALA A 90 -15.58 20.26 -0.80
CA ALA A 90 -17.03 20.16 -0.58
C ALA A 90 -17.80 21.41 -1.06
N GLY A 91 -17.16 22.58 -1.03
CA GLY A 91 -17.66 23.83 -1.63
C GLY A 91 -17.59 23.89 -3.15
N GLY A 92 -17.05 22.85 -3.82
CA GLY A 92 -16.95 22.78 -5.28
C GLY A 92 -15.68 23.38 -5.88
N ASP A 93 -14.69 23.71 -5.06
CA ASP A 93 -13.37 24.14 -5.56
C ASP A 93 -12.70 22.97 -6.30
N ALA A 94 -12.52 23.11 -7.61
CA ALA A 94 -12.03 22.04 -8.48
C ALA A 94 -10.58 21.64 -8.20
N ASP A 95 -9.74 22.58 -7.76
CA ASP A 95 -8.35 22.30 -7.40
C ASP A 95 -8.29 21.54 -6.07
N ALA A 96 -9.10 21.96 -5.10
CA ALA A 96 -9.23 21.26 -3.83
C ALA A 96 -9.80 19.84 -4.02
N VAL A 97 -10.78 19.63 -4.92
CA VAL A 97 -11.31 18.29 -5.23
C VAL A 97 -10.20 17.37 -5.75
N ARG A 98 -9.37 17.86 -6.66
CA ARG A 98 -8.23 17.09 -7.20
C ARG A 98 -7.19 16.79 -6.13
N GLU A 99 -6.86 17.75 -5.28
CA GLU A 99 -5.87 17.56 -4.22
C GLU A 99 -6.38 16.58 -3.16
N VAL A 100 -7.63 16.70 -2.71
CA VAL A 100 -8.25 15.73 -1.79
C VAL A 100 -8.27 14.34 -2.40
N PHE A 101 -8.58 14.22 -3.69
CA PHE A 101 -8.54 12.93 -4.36
C PHE A 101 -7.13 12.32 -4.36
N GLY A 102 -6.10 13.12 -4.68
CA GLY A 102 -4.70 12.70 -4.59
C GLY A 102 -4.33 12.21 -3.18
N GLN A 103 -4.70 12.98 -2.14
CA GLN A 103 -4.48 12.60 -0.74
C GLN A 103 -5.21 11.30 -0.37
N ASP A 104 -6.46 11.15 -0.81
CA ASP A 104 -7.25 9.95 -0.54
C ASP A 104 -6.64 8.70 -1.19
N LEU A 105 -6.03 8.83 -2.38
CA LEU A 105 -5.28 7.73 -3.01
C LEU A 105 -3.97 7.42 -2.27
N GLU A 106 -3.18 8.44 -1.95
CA GLU A 106 -1.88 8.27 -1.28
C GLU A 106 -2.05 7.59 0.08
N TYR A 107 -3.07 8.01 0.84
CA TYR A 107 -3.31 7.48 2.16
C TYR A 107 -4.08 6.16 2.18
N GLY A 108 -4.69 5.75 1.07
CA GLY A 108 -5.49 4.52 1.02
C GLY A 108 -6.89 4.68 1.61
N ASN A 109 -7.47 5.88 1.50
CA ASN A 109 -8.85 6.15 1.90
C ASN A 109 -9.89 5.69 0.85
N LEU A 110 -9.42 5.19 -0.30
CA LEU A 110 -10.23 4.68 -1.40
C LEU A 110 -9.74 3.29 -1.79
N THR A 111 -10.66 2.47 -2.28
CA THR A 111 -10.31 1.26 -3.03
C THR A 111 -9.85 1.59 -4.44
N ALA A 112 -9.08 0.70 -5.07
CA ALA A 112 -8.66 0.86 -6.46
C ALA A 112 -9.86 1.00 -7.41
N LYS A 113 -10.96 0.31 -7.10
CA LYS A 113 -12.22 0.37 -7.85
C LYS A 113 -12.89 1.75 -7.74
N GLU A 114 -13.04 2.27 -6.53
CA GLU A 114 -13.61 3.61 -6.31
C GLU A 114 -12.76 4.69 -6.96
N ALA A 115 -11.44 4.58 -6.83
CA ALA A 115 -10.48 5.49 -7.45
C ALA A 115 -10.57 5.49 -8.98
N THR A 116 -10.63 4.30 -9.60
CA THR A 116 -10.77 4.17 -11.06
C THR A 116 -12.08 4.82 -11.55
N ALA A 117 -13.18 4.58 -10.83
CA ALA A 117 -14.47 5.18 -11.15
C ALA A 117 -14.43 6.72 -11.01
N ALA A 118 -13.77 7.24 -9.96
CA ALA A 118 -13.62 8.67 -9.74
C ALA A 118 -12.82 9.33 -10.88
N VAL A 119 -11.66 8.79 -11.26
CA VAL A 119 -10.84 9.32 -12.37
C VAL A 119 -11.61 9.32 -13.68
N ALA A 120 -12.38 8.27 -13.98
CA ALA A 120 -13.20 8.20 -15.19
C ALA A 120 -14.29 9.30 -15.23
N GLY A 121 -14.74 9.77 -14.06
CA GLY A 121 -15.70 10.87 -13.92
C GLY A 121 -15.07 12.27 -13.98
N MET A 122 -13.75 12.40 -13.84
CA MET A 122 -13.06 13.68 -13.86
C MET A 122 -12.94 14.21 -15.29
N LYS A 123 -13.46 15.43 -15.52
CA LYS A 123 -13.32 16.13 -16.80
C LYS A 123 -12.05 16.97 -16.80
N ASN A 124 -11.42 17.11 -17.97
CA ASN A 124 -10.25 17.98 -18.19
C ASN A 124 -9.06 17.69 -17.27
N LEU A 125 -8.83 16.42 -16.93
CA LEU A 125 -7.68 16.01 -16.15
C LEU A 125 -6.40 16.24 -16.97
N ALA A 126 -5.43 16.95 -16.41
CA ALA A 126 -4.13 17.13 -17.06
C ALA A 126 -3.44 15.78 -17.24
N ALA A 127 -2.57 15.66 -18.25
CA ALA A 127 -1.87 14.40 -18.51
C ALA A 127 -0.99 13.99 -17.33
N GLU A 128 -0.39 14.97 -16.66
CA GLU A 128 0.44 14.83 -15.47
C GLU A 128 -0.37 14.30 -14.28
N ASP A 129 -1.54 14.91 -14.01
CA ASP A 129 -2.44 14.45 -12.94
C ASP A 129 -2.96 13.04 -13.24
N LYS A 130 -3.30 12.75 -14.49
CA LYS A 130 -3.72 11.42 -14.91
C LYS A 130 -2.63 10.39 -14.65
N ALA A 131 -1.39 10.66 -15.06
CA ALA A 131 -0.26 9.76 -14.83
C ALA A 131 0.00 9.55 -13.34
N ARG A 132 -0.08 10.62 -12.52
CA ARG A 132 0.02 10.55 -11.06
C ARG A 132 -1.06 9.63 -10.49
N TYR A 133 -2.33 9.85 -10.84
CA TYR A 133 -3.44 9.05 -10.32
C TYR A 133 -3.42 7.60 -10.80
N ASP A 134 -3.06 7.35 -12.05
CA ASP A 134 -2.91 5.99 -12.58
C ASP A 134 -1.85 5.21 -11.77
N GLY A 135 -0.71 5.84 -11.44
CA GLY A 135 0.32 5.24 -10.59
C GLY A 135 -0.13 4.99 -9.16
N LEU A 136 -0.88 5.93 -8.57
CA LEU A 136 -1.45 5.76 -7.22
C LEU A 136 -2.53 4.67 -7.18
N ILE A 137 -3.37 4.56 -8.20
CA ILE A 137 -4.36 3.49 -8.36
C ILE A 137 -3.68 2.13 -8.47
N ALA A 138 -2.59 2.03 -9.25
CA ALA A 138 -1.81 0.80 -9.32
C ALA A 138 -1.21 0.41 -7.95
N ASN A 139 -0.77 1.39 -7.15
CA ASN A 139 -0.32 1.14 -5.78
C ASN A 139 -1.46 0.65 -4.87
N LEU A 140 -2.67 1.20 -4.99
CA LEU A 140 -3.84 0.74 -4.22
C LEU A 140 -4.21 -0.70 -4.57
N GLU A 141 -4.32 -1.01 -5.86
CA GLU A 141 -4.63 -2.36 -6.32
C GLU A 141 -3.58 -3.37 -5.85
N PHE A 142 -2.29 -3.00 -5.93
CA PHE A 142 -1.20 -3.81 -5.38
C PHE A 142 -1.42 -4.10 -3.89
N ARG A 143 -1.72 -3.07 -3.08
CA ARG A 143 -1.95 -3.24 -1.64
C ARG A 143 -3.18 -4.11 -1.35
N GLU A 144 -4.25 -3.97 -2.11
CA GLU A 144 -5.47 -4.78 -1.99
C GLU A 144 -5.19 -6.26 -2.27
N ILE A 145 -4.43 -6.56 -3.33
CA ILE A 145 -4.00 -7.93 -3.65
C ILE A 145 -3.19 -8.50 -2.49
N MET A 146 -2.19 -7.76 -2.00
CA MET A 146 -1.34 -8.20 -0.89
C MET A 146 -2.12 -8.40 0.41
N ALA A 147 -3.04 -7.51 0.74
CA ALA A 147 -3.94 -7.66 1.87
C ALA A 147 -4.83 -8.92 1.73
N GLY A 148 -5.31 -9.20 0.52
CA GLY A 148 -6.05 -10.41 0.21
C GLY A 148 -5.25 -11.69 0.42
N ILE A 149 -3.95 -11.70 0.09
CA ILE A 149 -3.04 -12.82 0.38
C ILE A 149 -2.95 -13.05 1.89
N ASN A 150 -2.67 -11.99 2.65
CA ASN A 150 -2.49 -12.08 4.11
C ASN A 150 -3.77 -12.58 4.78
N LYS A 151 -4.93 -12.06 4.38
CA LYS A 151 -6.23 -12.50 4.89
C LYS A 151 -6.47 -13.98 4.62
N LYS A 152 -6.26 -14.45 3.38
CA LYS A 152 -6.41 -15.88 3.04
C LYS A 152 -5.42 -16.75 3.81
N ALA A 153 -4.19 -16.29 4.02
CA ALA A 153 -3.19 -17.00 4.80
C ALA A 153 -3.63 -17.15 6.27
N GLU A 154 -4.23 -16.11 6.85
CA GLU A 154 -4.78 -16.14 8.21
C GLU A 154 -6.00 -17.07 8.33
N GLU A 155 -6.88 -17.05 7.33
CA GLU A 155 -8.06 -17.93 7.24
C GLU A 155 -7.65 -19.41 7.19
N LEU A 156 -6.51 -19.73 6.57
CA LEU A 156 -5.96 -21.08 6.52
C LEU A 156 -5.44 -21.56 7.89
N GLY A 157 -4.90 -20.69 8.73
CA GLY A 157 -4.37 -21.06 10.05
C GLY A 157 -3.40 -22.24 9.97
N ASP A 158 -3.70 -23.34 10.67
CA ASP A 158 -2.89 -24.57 10.68
C ASP A 158 -2.79 -25.25 9.30
N ALA A 159 -3.69 -24.93 8.36
CA ALA A 159 -3.65 -25.42 6.98
C ALA A 159 -2.66 -24.65 6.08
N LEU A 160 -1.96 -23.64 6.60
CA LEU A 160 -0.99 -22.84 5.86
C LEU A 160 0.32 -23.61 5.63
N THR A 161 0.27 -24.60 4.74
CA THR A 161 1.43 -25.39 4.30
C THR A 161 2.24 -24.64 3.23
N PRO A 162 3.50 -25.04 2.96
CA PRO A 162 4.27 -24.48 1.85
C PRO A 162 3.56 -24.54 0.49
N ASP A 163 2.79 -25.58 0.22
CA ASP A 163 2.04 -25.71 -1.03
C ASP A 163 0.80 -24.80 -1.05
N ALA A 164 0.14 -24.60 0.10
CA ALA A 164 -0.92 -23.60 0.22
C ALA A 164 -0.38 -22.18 -0.04
N ILE A 165 0.80 -21.84 0.50
CA ILE A 165 1.47 -20.56 0.26
C ILE A 165 1.77 -20.38 -1.24
N LYS A 166 2.32 -21.41 -1.90
CA LYS A 166 2.55 -21.36 -3.35
C LYS A 166 1.25 -21.14 -4.13
N GLY A 167 0.16 -21.80 -3.74
CA GLY A 167 -1.16 -21.60 -4.34
C GLY A 167 -1.65 -20.16 -4.21
N LEU A 168 -1.56 -19.57 -3.01
CA LEU A 168 -1.91 -18.17 -2.78
C LEU A 168 -1.04 -17.22 -3.63
N GLN A 169 0.26 -17.50 -3.73
CA GLN A 169 1.17 -16.70 -4.54
C GLN A 169 0.89 -16.79 -6.03
N ALA A 170 0.56 -17.98 -6.53
CA ALA A 170 0.16 -18.18 -7.93
C ALA A 170 -1.15 -17.44 -8.26
N ASP A 171 -2.14 -17.50 -7.38
CA ASP A 171 -3.41 -16.77 -7.56
C ASP A 171 -3.25 -15.25 -7.51
N ALA A 172 -2.33 -14.75 -6.66
CA ALA A 172 -1.94 -13.34 -6.71
C ALA A 172 -1.18 -13.02 -8.01
N GLY A 173 -0.29 -13.90 -8.45
CA GLY A 173 0.46 -13.77 -9.70
C GLY A 173 -0.44 -13.55 -10.92
N LYS A 174 -1.57 -14.27 -11.01
CA LYS A 174 -2.60 -14.05 -12.06
C LYS A 174 -3.13 -12.60 -12.06
N GLN A 175 -3.37 -12.04 -10.88
CA GLN A 175 -3.85 -10.66 -10.75
C GLN A 175 -2.76 -9.66 -11.14
N PHE A 176 -1.50 -9.93 -10.79
CA PHE A 176 -0.37 -9.10 -11.21
C PHE A 176 -0.08 -9.18 -12.73
N ILE A 177 -0.31 -10.33 -13.38
CA ILE A 177 -0.31 -10.41 -14.85
C ILE A 177 -1.36 -9.46 -15.43
N ALA A 178 -2.59 -9.50 -14.93
CA ALA A 178 -3.65 -8.61 -15.41
C ALA A 178 -3.31 -7.12 -15.21
N MET A 179 -2.70 -6.76 -14.08
CA MET A 179 -2.16 -5.41 -13.85
C MET A 179 -1.08 -5.03 -14.86
N TRP A 180 -0.11 -5.92 -15.08
CA TRP A 180 1.01 -5.70 -16.01
C TRP A 180 0.53 -5.53 -17.45
N THR A 181 -0.37 -6.40 -17.93
CA THR A 181 -0.99 -6.28 -19.26
C THR A 181 -1.75 -4.96 -19.42
N ALA A 182 -2.40 -4.49 -18.36
CA ALA A 182 -3.06 -3.17 -18.32
C ALA A 182 -2.09 -2.00 -18.11
N LYS A 183 -0.77 -2.23 -18.05
CA LYS A 183 0.28 -1.24 -17.76
C LYS A 183 0.10 -0.52 -16.42
N ARG A 184 -0.55 -1.17 -15.46
CA ARG A 184 -0.77 -0.66 -14.09
C ARG A 184 0.31 -1.22 -13.17
N ILE A 185 1.51 -0.63 -13.25
CA ILE A 185 2.66 -1.05 -12.45
C ILE A 185 2.78 -0.09 -11.24
N PRO A 186 2.91 -0.59 -10.01
CA PRO A 186 3.10 0.26 -8.85
C PRO A 186 4.39 1.06 -8.96
N SER A 187 4.35 2.32 -8.50
CA SER A 187 5.45 3.28 -8.65
C SER A 187 6.45 3.27 -7.49
N GLY A 188 6.06 2.75 -6.31
CA GLY A 188 6.96 2.62 -5.17
C GLY A 188 8.03 1.55 -5.41
N GLU A 189 9.28 1.80 -5.04
CA GLU A 189 10.39 0.87 -5.32
C GLU A 189 10.14 -0.52 -4.70
N GLN A 190 9.71 -0.57 -3.44
CA GLN A 190 9.48 -1.82 -2.72
C GLN A 190 8.26 -2.58 -3.27
N GLU A 191 7.18 -1.87 -3.57
CA GLU A 191 5.98 -2.40 -4.21
C GLU A 191 6.31 -2.94 -5.61
N ARG A 192 7.09 -2.20 -6.40
CA ARG A 192 7.55 -2.61 -7.73
C ARG A 192 8.38 -3.89 -7.66
N ARG A 193 9.33 -3.98 -6.72
CA ARG A 193 10.11 -5.23 -6.53
C ARG A 193 9.21 -6.41 -6.23
N THR A 194 8.28 -6.24 -5.29
CA THR A 194 7.34 -7.30 -4.91
C THR A 194 6.43 -7.67 -6.08
N PHE A 195 5.89 -6.68 -6.80
CA PHE A 195 5.06 -6.86 -7.99
C PHE A 195 5.73 -7.77 -9.02
N TYR A 196 6.99 -7.49 -9.37
CA TYR A 196 7.69 -8.29 -10.37
C TYR A 196 8.08 -9.68 -9.89
N VAL A 197 8.32 -9.88 -8.58
CA VAL A 197 8.48 -11.23 -8.02
C VAL A 197 7.21 -12.05 -8.23
N PHE A 198 6.05 -11.50 -7.87
CA PHE A 198 4.77 -12.19 -8.06
C PHE A 198 4.36 -12.32 -9.52
N LEU A 199 4.72 -11.36 -10.38
CA LEU A 199 4.54 -11.47 -11.84
C LEU A 199 5.27 -12.71 -12.38
N GLY A 200 6.51 -12.96 -11.93
CA GLY A 200 7.26 -14.16 -12.31
C GLY A 200 6.64 -15.44 -11.78
N ILE A 201 6.14 -15.44 -10.53
CA ILE A 201 5.39 -16.61 -9.98
C ILE A 201 4.14 -16.89 -10.81
N GLY A 202 3.37 -15.85 -11.14
CA GLY A 202 2.20 -15.96 -12.01
C GLY A 202 2.55 -16.47 -13.41
N GLY A 203 3.62 -15.94 -14.01
CA GLY A 203 4.08 -16.35 -15.34
C GLY A 203 4.49 -17.82 -15.39
N GLU A 204 5.17 -18.32 -14.37
CA GLU A 204 5.49 -19.74 -14.22
C GLU A 204 4.22 -20.60 -14.08
N ALA A 205 3.31 -20.21 -13.19
CA ALA A 205 2.07 -20.97 -12.91
C ALA A 205 1.13 -21.03 -14.12
N GLU A 206 0.97 -19.90 -14.82
CA GLU A 206 0.08 -19.77 -15.98
C GLU A 206 0.77 -20.14 -17.30
N LYS A 207 2.06 -20.49 -17.26
CA LYS A 207 2.89 -20.71 -18.47
C LYS A 207 2.93 -19.49 -19.40
N ASP A 208 2.83 -18.28 -18.83
CA ASP A 208 2.97 -17.01 -19.54
C ASP A 208 4.44 -16.61 -19.59
N SER A 209 5.09 -16.95 -20.70
CA SER A 209 6.50 -16.66 -20.93
C SER A 209 6.80 -15.16 -20.97
N ALA A 210 5.86 -14.33 -21.42
CA ALA A 210 6.08 -12.88 -21.53
C ALA A 210 6.10 -12.22 -20.14
N ALA A 211 5.19 -12.62 -19.26
CA ALA A 211 5.19 -12.17 -17.87
C ALA A 211 6.46 -12.64 -17.13
N LEU A 212 6.87 -13.90 -17.37
CA LEU A 212 8.08 -14.46 -16.76
C LEU A 212 9.37 -13.76 -17.25
N GLU A 213 9.48 -13.50 -18.54
CA GLU A 213 10.59 -12.75 -19.14
C GLU A 213 10.66 -11.32 -18.58
N ALA A 214 9.54 -10.59 -18.55
CA ALA A 214 9.47 -9.24 -17.98
C ALA A 214 9.88 -9.21 -16.49
N SER A 215 9.52 -10.24 -15.71
CA SER A 215 9.98 -10.41 -14.34
C SER A 215 11.50 -10.59 -14.23
N ILE A 216 12.07 -11.45 -15.08
CA ILE A 216 13.52 -11.71 -15.11
C ILE A 216 14.30 -10.45 -15.49
N GLU A 217 13.87 -9.75 -16.55
CA GLU A 217 14.51 -8.53 -17.02
C GLU A 217 14.55 -7.45 -15.93
N GLU A 218 13.42 -7.23 -15.27
CA GLU A 218 13.34 -6.27 -14.16
C GLU A 218 14.25 -6.68 -13.00
N MET A 219 14.19 -7.94 -12.55
CA MET A 219 14.99 -8.43 -11.43
C MET A 219 16.51 -8.27 -11.66
N LYS A 220 16.98 -8.35 -12.90
CA LYS A 220 18.39 -8.14 -13.27
C LYS A 220 18.87 -6.70 -13.04
N THR A 221 17.96 -5.73 -12.93
CA THR A 221 18.31 -4.32 -12.66
C THR A 221 18.57 -4.04 -11.17
N TRP A 222 18.19 -4.95 -10.27
CA TRP A 222 18.28 -4.72 -8.84
C TRP A 222 19.68 -5.02 -8.30
N PRO A 223 20.05 -4.46 -7.13
CA PRO A 223 21.29 -4.83 -6.45
C PRO A 223 21.38 -6.34 -6.22
N SER A 224 22.43 -6.96 -6.78
CA SER A 224 22.62 -8.40 -6.74
C SER A 224 22.84 -8.92 -5.32
N ASN A 225 22.20 -10.03 -4.99
CA ASN A 225 22.47 -10.84 -3.80
C ASN A 225 22.22 -12.32 -4.12
N PRO A 226 22.75 -13.27 -3.31
CA PRO A 226 22.64 -14.70 -3.63
C PRO A 226 21.21 -15.22 -3.78
N ASN A 227 20.25 -14.69 -3.01
CA ASN A 227 18.84 -15.11 -3.09
C ASN A 227 18.20 -14.62 -4.40
N LEU A 228 18.48 -13.38 -4.80
CA LEU A 228 18.01 -12.84 -6.07
C LEU A 228 18.62 -13.59 -7.26
N ALA A 229 19.93 -13.87 -7.23
CA ALA A 229 20.61 -14.63 -8.28
C ALA A 229 20.02 -16.04 -8.44
N LYS A 230 19.75 -16.72 -7.31
CA LYS A 230 19.06 -18.01 -7.31
C LYS A 230 17.66 -17.91 -7.93
N ARG A 231 16.86 -16.92 -7.53
CA ARG A 231 15.51 -16.72 -8.06
C ARG A 231 15.49 -16.46 -9.56
N ILE A 232 16.42 -15.63 -10.06
CA ILE A 232 16.58 -15.37 -11.50
C ILE A 232 16.92 -16.68 -12.23
N ALA A 233 17.88 -17.46 -11.72
CA ALA A 233 18.27 -18.73 -12.35
C ALA A 233 17.11 -19.75 -12.39
N GLU A 234 16.31 -19.84 -11.33
CA GLU A 234 15.09 -20.67 -11.30
C GLU A 234 14.06 -20.21 -12.34
N ALA A 235 13.82 -18.89 -12.43
CA ALA A 235 12.90 -18.32 -13.40
C ALA A 235 13.38 -18.52 -14.86
N GLU A 236 14.67 -18.37 -15.13
CA GLU A 236 15.27 -18.65 -16.45
C GLU A 236 15.16 -20.14 -16.83
N ALA A 237 15.34 -21.03 -15.86
CA ALA A 237 15.15 -22.47 -16.08
C ALA A 237 13.69 -22.80 -16.39
N ALA A 238 12.73 -22.18 -15.68
CA ALA A 238 11.31 -22.31 -15.96
C ALA A 238 10.96 -21.78 -17.35
N LEU A 239 11.45 -20.59 -17.73
CA LEU A 239 11.25 -20.00 -19.06
C LEU A 239 11.77 -20.93 -20.17
N LYS A 240 12.96 -21.50 -19.99
CA LYS A 240 13.52 -22.49 -20.93
C LYS A 240 12.64 -23.73 -21.05
N ALA A 241 12.06 -24.20 -19.95
CA ALA A 241 11.17 -25.37 -19.94
C ALA A 241 9.84 -25.13 -20.68
N LEU A 242 9.39 -23.87 -20.79
CA LEU A 242 8.20 -23.50 -21.56
C LEU A 242 8.42 -23.55 -23.09
N GLY A 243 9.67 -23.73 -23.55
CA GLY A 243 9.96 -23.93 -24.97
C GLY A 243 9.87 -22.66 -25.81
N THR A 244 9.91 -21.48 -25.18
CA THR A 244 10.13 -20.22 -25.89
C THR A 244 11.51 -20.21 -26.54
N LYS A 245 11.50 -20.03 -27.87
CA LYS A 245 12.64 -20.10 -28.78
C LYS A 245 13.63 -18.95 -28.59
#